data_AF-A0A4V2S2V4-F1
#
_entry.id   AF-A0A4V2S2V4-F1
#
_cell.length_a   1.000
_cell.length_b   1.000
_cell.length_c   1.000
_cell.angle_alpha   90.00
_cell.angle_beta   90.00
_cell.angle_gamma   90.00
#
_symmetry.space_group_name_H-M   'P 1'
#
loop_
_entity.id
_entity.type
_entity.pdbx_description
1 polymer ?
#
loop_
_entity_poly.entity_id
_entity_poly.type
_entity_poly.pdbx_seq_one_letter_code
_entity_poly.pdbx_strand_id
1 'polypeptide(L)'
;MTVARGRLVAFALALAATWLVLLLWAAGIDPRVPLTPARTQALPGSRYHAVFGQATPDGGRLEVTAAAEDYSALQMTDVMELAAAELPILRYSFENFPRTLELSLVFRTREAPDDVETVSLPAPGGGTTTFDLSRVASWRGTIIEIGFSQFPVAQLVPPDEGFRPFTFAGAKLESDSWRGRFAATWSSWFAHSPWQLISVSAIGPAETGDASPHAPRPPLVLALALAALALLARFVLGWRRDRLARPLFAAAVIAWVVVDAAWLRELAYRRAVDRDIWGAIPFAERQDHVADAQTLAAAERVKALLANEPPSTRVLVNAQTAHDILRLIYLVAPVNASSLGGYLGAPYTRIPSGTVLVNYHVERPRPLNGVMRIGLRKVRVKVIDRNEDLVVYRVEAVLR
;
A
#
# COMPACT_ATOMS: atom_id res chain seq x y z
N MET A 1 -30.36 45.17 23.09
CA MET A 1 -29.01 44.56 22.93
C MET A 1 -28.88 43.17 23.56
N THR A 2 -29.61 42.83 24.62
CA THR A 2 -29.51 41.54 25.34
C THR A 2 -29.93 40.33 24.50
N VAL A 3 -31.04 40.41 23.75
CA VAL A 3 -31.55 39.29 22.91
C VAL A 3 -30.56 38.90 21.81
N ALA A 4 -29.91 39.87 21.17
CA ALA A 4 -28.93 39.62 20.11
C ALA A 4 -27.68 38.89 20.64
N ARG A 5 -27.18 39.30 21.81
CA ARG A 5 -26.06 38.62 22.48
C ARG A 5 -26.43 37.19 22.87
N GLY A 6 -27.64 36.97 23.39
CA GLY A 6 -28.13 35.64 23.74
C GLY A 6 -28.15 34.68 22.53
N ARG A 7 -28.65 35.15 21.37
CA ARG A 7 -28.66 34.33 20.13
C ARG A 7 -27.26 33.99 19.62
N LEU A 8 -26.31 34.92 19.74
CA LEU A 8 -24.92 34.66 19.34
C LEU A 8 -24.25 33.60 20.23
N VAL A 9 -24.44 33.69 21.56
CA VAL A 9 -23.93 32.68 22.49
C VAL A 9 -24.56 31.32 22.22
N ALA A 10 -25.88 31.28 22.05
CA ALA A 10 -26.59 30.03 21.72
C ALA A 10 -26.11 29.42 20.40
N PHE A 11 -25.88 30.24 19.37
CA PHE A 11 -25.33 29.79 18.09
C PHE A 11 -23.91 29.24 18.23
N ALA A 12 -23.03 29.92 18.97
CA ALA A 12 -21.66 29.47 19.19
C ALA A 12 -21.63 28.12 19.94
N LEU A 13 -22.46 27.96 20.97
CA LEU A 13 -22.57 26.71 21.72
C LEU A 13 -23.14 25.58 20.84
N ALA A 14 -24.18 25.85 20.06
CA ALA A 14 -24.75 24.87 19.15
C ALA A 14 -23.74 24.46 18.05
N LEU A 15 -22.98 25.42 17.53
CA LEU A 15 -21.94 25.16 16.54
C LEU A 15 -20.80 24.32 17.12
N ALA A 16 -20.34 24.64 18.34
CA ALA A 16 -19.33 23.85 19.04
C ALA A 16 -19.81 22.43 19.32
N ALA A 17 -21.05 22.27 19.77
CA ALA A 17 -21.66 20.95 19.99
C ALA A 17 -21.77 20.15 18.69
N THR A 18 -22.20 20.77 17.59
CA THR A 18 -22.24 20.14 16.26
C THR A 18 -20.86 19.68 15.80
N TRP A 19 -19.85 20.53 15.93
CA TRP A 19 -18.47 20.15 15.58
C TRP A 19 -17.98 18.99 16.43
N LEU A 20 -18.23 19.02 17.74
CA LEU A 20 -17.88 17.93 18.63
C LEU A 20 -18.57 16.62 18.19
N VAL A 21 -19.88 16.64 17.93
CA VAL A 21 -20.63 15.46 17.47
C VAL A 21 -20.10 14.94 16.13
N LEU A 22 -19.84 15.81 15.16
CA LEU A 22 -19.29 15.41 13.86
C LEU A 22 -17.89 14.81 13.98
N LEU A 23 -17.03 15.38 14.82
CA LEU A 23 -15.69 14.89 15.06
C LEU A 23 -15.73 13.54 15.81
N LEU A 24 -16.58 13.40 16.83
CA LEU A 24 -16.78 12.13 17.53
C LEU A 24 -17.30 11.04 16.59
N TRP A 25 -18.28 11.37 15.73
CA TRP A 25 -18.80 10.47 14.71
C TRP A 25 -17.72 10.07 13.69
N ALA A 26 -16.97 11.04 13.16
CA ALA A 26 -15.91 10.77 12.20
C ALA A 26 -14.79 9.89 12.79
N ALA A 27 -14.49 10.09 14.07
CA ALA A 27 -13.53 9.27 14.79
C ALA A 27 -14.08 7.91 15.26
N GLY A 28 -15.39 7.66 15.10
CA GLY A 28 -16.04 6.44 15.58
C GLY A 28 -15.96 6.26 17.10
N ILE A 29 -15.96 7.36 17.86
CA ILE A 29 -15.80 7.33 19.32
C ILE A 29 -17.11 6.91 19.99
N ASP A 30 -17.06 5.85 20.79
CA ASP A 30 -18.11 5.55 21.78
C ASP A 30 -17.98 6.53 22.96
N PRO A 31 -19.00 7.33 23.30
CA PRO A 31 -18.95 8.26 24.43
C PRO A 31 -18.61 7.60 25.78
N ARG A 32 -18.76 6.28 25.90
CA ARG A 32 -18.46 5.50 27.11
C ARG A 32 -16.98 5.22 27.29
N VAL A 33 -16.16 5.30 26.23
CA VAL A 33 -14.71 5.09 26.36
C VAL A 33 -14.04 6.30 27.04
N PRO A 34 -12.95 6.10 27.80
CA PRO A 34 -12.29 7.19 28.52
C PRO A 34 -11.63 8.18 27.57
N LEU A 35 -11.37 9.41 28.06
CA LEU A 35 -10.67 10.44 27.29
C LEU A 35 -9.23 10.04 26.95
N THR A 36 -8.57 9.34 27.88
CA THR A 36 -7.20 8.83 27.78
C THR A 36 -7.21 7.31 27.90
N PRO A 37 -6.23 6.60 27.30
CA PRO A 37 -6.20 5.15 27.34
C PRO A 37 -6.02 4.65 28.78
N ALA A 38 -6.87 3.71 29.19
CA ALA A 38 -6.81 3.09 30.51
C ALA A 38 -5.72 2.02 30.60
N ARG A 39 -5.43 1.34 29.49
CA ARG A 39 -4.34 0.37 29.37
C ARG A 39 -3.42 0.76 28.24
N THR A 40 -2.13 0.53 28.45
CA THR A 40 -1.12 0.75 27.44
C THR A 40 -0.03 -0.29 27.54
N GLN A 41 0.41 -0.83 26.41
CA GLN A 41 1.52 -1.75 26.30
C GLN A 41 2.59 -1.13 25.42
N ALA A 42 3.73 -0.82 26.03
CA ALA A 42 4.90 -0.30 25.32
C ALA A 42 5.75 -1.46 24.77
N LEU A 43 6.14 -1.32 23.51
CA LEU A 43 7.01 -2.24 22.78
C LEU A 43 8.21 -1.42 22.28
N PRO A 44 9.24 -1.19 23.12
CA PRO A 44 10.42 -0.44 22.70
C PRO A 44 11.11 -1.14 21.52
N GLY A 45 11.72 -0.36 20.62
CA GLY A 45 12.37 -0.90 19.42
C GLY A 45 13.39 -2.01 19.75
N SER A 46 14.14 -1.85 20.84
CA SER A 46 15.12 -2.84 21.33
C SER A 46 14.57 -4.25 21.64
N ARG A 47 13.24 -4.43 21.77
CA ARG A 47 12.63 -5.77 21.91
C ARG A 47 12.47 -6.51 20.60
N TYR A 48 12.53 -5.81 19.48
CA TYR A 48 12.39 -6.39 18.17
C TYR A 48 13.74 -6.94 17.69
N HIS A 49 13.71 -8.06 16.98
CA HIS A 49 14.85 -8.65 16.32
C HIS A 49 14.59 -8.74 14.81
N ALA A 50 15.63 -8.66 14.00
CA ALA A 50 15.51 -8.83 12.56
C ALA A 50 15.22 -10.29 12.21
N VAL A 51 14.17 -10.51 11.43
CA VAL A 51 13.85 -11.78 10.75
C VAL A 51 14.35 -11.73 9.31
N PHE A 52 14.14 -10.59 8.64
CA PHE A 52 14.73 -10.26 7.35
C PHE A 52 15.51 -8.95 7.47
N GLY A 53 16.66 -8.88 6.78
CA GLY A 53 17.58 -7.76 6.81
C GLY A 53 18.51 -7.77 8.02
N GLN A 54 19.15 -6.64 8.28
CA GLN A 54 20.07 -6.44 9.40
C GLN A 54 19.54 -5.34 10.32
N ALA A 55 19.49 -5.63 11.61
CA ALA A 55 19.17 -4.64 12.62
C ALA A 55 19.95 -4.91 13.91
N THR A 56 20.35 -3.83 14.58
CA THR A 56 21.10 -3.89 15.84
C THR A 56 20.37 -3.08 16.91
N PRO A 57 20.10 -3.63 18.10
CA PRO A 57 19.56 -2.86 19.20
C PRO A 57 20.53 -1.76 19.64
N ASP A 58 20.04 -0.53 19.78
CA ASP A 58 20.80 0.60 20.34
C ASP A 58 19.98 1.25 21.48
N GLY A 59 20.37 0.93 22.71
CA GLY A 59 19.65 1.36 23.91
C GLY A 59 18.18 0.88 23.90
N GLY A 60 17.24 1.84 23.86
CA GLY A 60 15.81 1.55 23.80
C GLY A 60 15.27 1.30 22.39
N ARG A 61 16.11 1.40 21.36
CA ARG A 61 15.74 1.54 19.95
C ARG A 61 16.30 0.37 19.13
N LEU A 62 15.86 0.24 17.89
CA LEU A 62 16.41 -0.70 16.93
C LEU A 62 16.90 0.06 15.69
N GLU A 63 18.20 -0.02 15.41
CA GLU A 63 18.80 0.52 14.21
C GLU A 63 18.70 -0.52 13.09
N VAL A 64 17.95 -0.23 12.03
CA VAL A 64 17.83 -1.10 10.86
C VAL A 64 18.83 -0.61 9.82
N THR A 65 19.87 -1.41 9.57
CA THR A 65 21.05 -1.00 8.80
C THR A 65 21.03 -1.48 7.36
N ALA A 66 20.37 -2.62 7.08
CA ALA A 66 20.28 -3.18 5.73
C ALA A 66 19.00 -4.00 5.52
N ALA A 67 18.56 -4.08 4.27
CA ALA A 67 17.53 -5.02 3.83
C ALA A 67 18.11 -6.43 3.61
N ALA A 68 17.23 -7.43 3.45
CA ALA A 68 17.56 -8.75 2.95
C ALA A 68 17.80 -8.75 1.43
N GLU A 69 18.13 -9.91 0.87
CA GLU A 69 18.34 -10.10 -0.59
C GLU A 69 17.10 -9.77 -1.43
N ASP A 70 15.91 -9.90 -0.84
CA ASP A 70 14.64 -9.51 -1.47
C ASP A 70 14.29 -8.03 -1.26
N TYR A 71 15.23 -7.25 -0.73
CA TYR A 71 15.10 -5.82 -0.44
C TYR A 71 14.06 -5.48 0.62
N SER A 72 13.55 -6.48 1.34
CA SER A 72 12.67 -6.27 2.47
C SER A 72 13.44 -6.24 3.79
N ALA A 73 12.85 -5.62 4.80
CA ALA A 73 13.29 -5.74 6.17
C ALA A 73 12.07 -6.08 7.03
N LEU A 74 12.22 -7.03 7.94
CA LEU A 74 11.17 -7.44 8.86
C LEU A 74 11.76 -7.54 10.25
N GLN A 75 11.17 -6.81 11.19
CA GLN A 75 11.55 -6.89 12.59
C GLN A 75 10.35 -7.38 13.39
N MET A 76 10.54 -8.43 14.19
CA MET A 76 9.49 -9.08 14.95
C MET A 76 9.84 -9.10 16.43
N THR A 77 8.82 -9.15 17.26
CA THR A 77 8.94 -9.45 18.68
C THR A 77 7.85 -10.44 19.03
N ASP A 78 8.21 -11.42 19.86
CA ASP A 78 7.21 -12.15 20.63
C ASP A 78 6.52 -11.14 21.54
N VAL A 79 5.20 -11.20 21.58
CA VAL A 79 4.42 -10.43 22.54
C VAL A 79 3.84 -11.36 23.58
N MET A 80 3.81 -10.91 24.83
CA MET A 80 2.99 -11.56 25.84
C MET A 80 1.55 -11.52 25.34
N GLU A 81 0.92 -12.70 25.30
CA GLU A 81 -0.43 -12.94 24.80
C GLU A 81 -1.36 -11.73 24.97
N LEU A 82 -1.66 -11.06 23.86
CA LEU A 82 -2.37 -9.79 23.86
C LEU A 82 -3.78 -9.98 23.29
N ALA A 83 -4.81 -9.69 24.07
CA ALA A 83 -6.17 -9.67 23.56
C ALA A 83 -6.35 -8.48 22.60
N ALA A 84 -6.50 -8.76 21.29
CA ALA A 84 -6.50 -7.75 20.23
C ALA A 84 -7.56 -6.64 20.48
N ALA A 85 -8.74 -7.04 20.96
CA ALA A 85 -9.87 -6.16 21.23
C ALA A 85 -9.61 -5.17 22.40
N GLU A 86 -8.69 -5.49 23.31
CA GLU A 86 -8.40 -4.62 24.47
C GLU A 86 -7.47 -3.46 24.12
N LEU A 87 -6.64 -3.60 23.09
CA LEU A 87 -5.62 -2.63 22.70
C LEU A 87 -5.67 -2.31 21.19
N PRO A 88 -6.77 -1.71 20.68
CA PRO A 88 -6.98 -1.50 19.26
C PRO A 88 -6.22 -0.29 18.68
N ILE A 89 -5.63 0.58 19.49
CA ILE A 89 -4.95 1.78 19.00
C ILE A 89 -3.45 1.52 18.95
N LEU A 90 -2.88 1.52 17.74
CA LEU A 90 -1.44 1.38 17.51
C LEU A 90 -0.80 2.75 17.35
N ARG A 91 0.28 3.00 18.09
CA ARG A 91 1.17 4.16 17.90
C ARG A 91 2.57 3.66 17.62
N TYR A 92 3.21 4.18 16.59
CA TYR A 92 4.56 3.75 16.19
C TYR A 92 5.39 4.95 15.78
N SER A 93 6.70 4.84 15.98
CA SER A 93 7.63 5.93 15.71
C SER A 93 8.90 5.41 15.06
N PHE A 94 9.27 6.04 13.95
CA PHE A 94 10.50 5.80 13.24
C PHE A 94 11.23 7.12 13.05
N GLU A 95 12.56 7.08 13.08
CA GLU A 95 13.41 8.21 12.72
C GLU A 95 14.11 7.91 11.42
N ASN A 96 14.21 8.93 10.55
CA ASN A 96 14.81 8.84 9.23
C ASN A 96 14.19 7.74 8.35
N PHE A 97 12.90 7.44 8.54
CA PHE A 97 12.21 6.44 7.73
C PHE A 97 12.27 6.83 6.24
N PRO A 98 12.86 6.00 5.36
CA PRO A 98 13.03 6.35 3.96
C PRO A 98 11.68 6.48 3.28
N ARG A 99 11.50 7.54 2.49
CA ARG A 99 10.24 7.81 1.81
C ARG A 99 9.92 6.83 0.69
N THR A 100 10.93 6.07 0.29
CA THR A 100 10.94 5.02 -0.72
C THR A 100 10.43 3.67 -0.20
N LEU A 101 10.25 3.52 1.11
CA LEU A 101 9.74 2.30 1.73
C LEU A 101 8.25 2.42 2.09
N GLU A 102 7.54 1.32 1.90
CA GLU A 102 6.25 1.09 2.53
C GLU A 102 6.44 0.49 3.91
N LEU A 103 5.42 0.67 4.76
CA LEU A 103 5.40 0.12 6.10
C LEU A 103 4.13 -0.71 6.27
N SER A 104 4.28 -1.93 6.75
CA SER A 104 3.17 -2.77 7.14
C SER A 104 3.33 -3.29 8.56
N LEU A 105 2.22 -3.37 9.29
CA LEU A 105 2.13 -4.16 10.51
C LEU A 105 2.01 -5.63 10.09
N VAL A 106 2.82 -6.48 10.69
CA VAL A 106 2.72 -7.94 10.56
C VAL A 106 2.34 -8.50 11.92
N PHE A 107 1.42 -9.45 11.97
CA PHE A 107 1.09 -10.11 13.24
C PHE A 107 0.60 -11.54 13.03
N ARG A 108 0.66 -12.33 14.11
CA ARG A 108 0.07 -13.67 14.19
C ARG A 108 -0.87 -13.76 15.37
N THR A 109 -1.88 -14.62 15.21
CA THR A 109 -2.86 -14.89 16.26
C THR A 109 -2.65 -16.30 16.82
N ARG A 110 -3.06 -16.55 18.06
CA ARG A 110 -3.08 -17.90 18.63
C ARG A 110 -4.02 -18.81 17.86
N GLU A 111 -5.12 -18.25 17.37
CA GLU A 111 -6.17 -18.97 16.68
C GLU A 111 -5.72 -19.45 15.28
N ALA A 112 -4.78 -18.74 14.67
CA ALA A 112 -4.14 -19.09 13.40
C ALA A 112 -2.63 -18.79 13.44
N PRO A 113 -1.83 -19.63 14.13
CA PRO A 113 -0.42 -19.35 14.39
C PRO A 113 0.48 -19.53 13.16
N ASP A 114 0.01 -20.26 12.14
CA ASP A 114 0.73 -20.45 10.88
C ASP A 114 0.41 -19.36 9.85
N ASP A 115 -0.65 -18.57 10.10
CA ASP A 115 -1.10 -17.51 9.19
C ASP A 115 -0.51 -16.16 9.61
N VAL A 116 0.16 -15.51 8.66
CA VAL A 116 0.76 -14.18 8.85
C VAL A 116 -0.21 -13.14 8.30
N GLU A 117 -0.74 -12.32 9.18
CA GLU A 117 -1.62 -11.20 8.83
C GLU A 117 -0.78 -9.96 8.56
N THR A 118 -1.13 -9.19 7.53
CA THR A 118 -0.41 -7.98 7.13
C THR A 118 -1.37 -6.82 6.90
N VAL A 119 -1.07 -5.67 7.49
CA VAL A 119 -1.87 -4.44 7.37
C VAL A 119 -0.96 -3.30 6.94
N SER A 120 -1.26 -2.66 5.82
CA SER A 120 -0.53 -1.48 5.38
C SER A 120 -0.72 -0.32 6.36
N LEU A 121 0.38 0.30 6.76
CA LEU A 121 0.40 1.45 7.65
C LEU A 121 0.79 2.72 6.89
N PRO A 122 0.27 3.89 7.29
CA PRO A 122 0.76 5.14 6.76
C PRO A 122 2.23 5.36 7.13
N ALA A 123 2.99 6.02 6.25
CA ALA A 123 4.40 6.29 6.53
C ALA A 123 4.53 7.19 7.77
N PRO A 124 5.42 6.87 8.72
CA PRO A 124 5.62 7.65 9.95
C PRO A 124 6.28 9.01 9.69
N GLY A 125 6.95 9.17 8.54
CA GLY A 125 7.79 10.32 8.27
C GLY A 125 8.92 10.41 9.30
N GLY A 126 9.00 11.53 10.01
CA GLY A 126 9.98 11.75 11.09
C GLY A 126 9.36 11.80 12.49
N GLY A 127 8.19 11.20 12.70
CA GLY A 127 7.47 11.32 13.97
C GLY A 127 6.66 10.08 14.36
N THR A 128 5.79 10.27 15.36
CA THR A 128 4.86 9.25 15.81
C THR A 128 3.57 9.30 15.01
N THR A 129 3.15 8.18 14.45
CA THR A 129 1.88 8.01 13.75
C THR A 129 0.97 7.09 14.55
N THR A 130 -0.35 7.26 14.40
CA THR A 130 -1.37 6.46 15.08
C THR A 130 -2.25 5.76 14.06
N PHE A 131 -2.61 4.52 14.33
CA PHE A 131 -3.48 3.70 13.49
C PHE A 131 -4.56 3.02 14.35
N ASP A 132 -5.75 2.86 13.80
CA ASP A 132 -6.89 2.23 14.45
C ASP A 132 -7.07 0.80 13.93
N LEU A 133 -6.58 -0.17 14.70
CA LEU A 133 -6.65 -1.58 14.36
C LEU A 133 -8.04 -2.16 14.59
N SER A 134 -8.97 -1.48 15.29
CA SER A 134 -10.33 -2.02 15.49
C SER A 134 -11.13 -2.12 14.19
N ARG A 135 -10.65 -1.49 13.12
CA ARG A 135 -11.26 -1.52 11.79
C ARG A 135 -10.74 -2.67 10.95
N VAL A 136 -9.57 -3.22 11.29
CA VAL A 136 -8.94 -4.34 10.60
C VAL A 136 -9.67 -5.62 10.95
N ALA A 137 -10.30 -6.27 9.97
CA ALA A 137 -11.10 -7.47 10.20
C ALA A 137 -10.29 -8.64 10.81
N SER A 138 -9.00 -8.74 10.47
CA SER A 138 -8.09 -9.75 11.01
C SER A 138 -7.53 -9.41 12.40
N TRP A 139 -7.68 -8.17 12.89
CA TRP A 139 -7.24 -7.77 14.24
C TRP A 139 -8.24 -8.23 15.32
N ARG A 140 -8.21 -9.53 15.62
CA ARG A 140 -9.10 -10.21 16.56
C ARG A 140 -8.38 -11.37 17.25
N GLY A 141 -9.00 -11.93 18.28
CA GLY A 141 -8.42 -13.05 19.03
C GLY A 141 -7.23 -12.62 19.88
N THR A 142 -6.27 -13.52 20.03
CA THR A 142 -5.09 -13.29 20.88
C THR A 142 -3.84 -13.17 20.03
N ILE A 143 -3.25 -11.98 20.01
CA ILE A 143 -2.01 -11.69 19.30
C ILE A 143 -0.84 -12.30 20.07
N ILE A 144 -0.03 -13.09 19.38
CA ILE A 144 1.15 -13.77 19.95
C ILE A 144 2.46 -13.22 19.40
N GLU A 145 2.41 -12.56 18.25
CA GLU A 145 3.59 -12.00 17.59
C GLU A 145 3.21 -10.72 16.85
N ILE A 146 4.09 -9.71 16.91
CA ILE A 146 3.92 -8.45 16.17
C ILE A 146 5.26 -8.07 15.56
N GLY A 147 5.22 -7.61 14.33
CA GLY A 147 6.36 -7.06 13.62
C GLY A 147 6.00 -5.91 12.71
N PHE A 148 7.04 -5.29 12.17
CA PHE A 148 6.91 -4.30 11.11
C PHE A 148 7.71 -4.79 9.91
N SER A 149 7.03 -4.88 8.77
CA SER A 149 7.66 -5.15 7.47
C SER A 149 7.86 -3.82 6.74
N GLN A 150 9.04 -3.66 6.14
CA GLN A 150 9.39 -2.56 5.27
C GLN A 150 9.89 -3.10 3.95
N PHE A 151 9.39 -2.56 2.85
CA PHE A 151 9.79 -2.98 1.52
C PHE A 151 9.68 -1.77 0.58
N PRO A 152 10.50 -1.71 -0.49
CA PRO A 152 10.41 -0.66 -1.49
C PRO A 152 9.00 -0.56 -2.07
N VAL A 153 8.50 0.67 -2.27
CA VAL A 153 7.21 0.92 -2.93
C VAL A 153 7.16 0.17 -4.25
N ALA A 154 6.23 -0.79 -4.34
CA ALA A 154 6.13 -1.67 -5.49
C ALA A 154 6.00 -0.84 -6.78
N GLN A 155 6.76 -1.22 -7.81
CA GLN A 155 6.73 -0.65 -9.17
C GLN A 155 7.38 0.74 -9.37
N LEU A 156 7.83 1.43 -8.31
CA LEU A 156 8.38 2.80 -8.44
C LEU A 156 9.86 2.93 -8.09
N VAL A 157 10.40 2.01 -7.28
CA VAL A 157 11.77 2.12 -6.79
C VAL A 157 12.58 0.90 -7.21
N PRO A 158 13.72 1.06 -7.91
CA PRO A 158 14.68 -0.04 -8.04
C PRO A 158 15.02 -0.57 -6.65
N PRO A 159 14.90 -1.89 -6.41
CA PRO A 159 14.98 -2.43 -5.05
C PRO A 159 16.29 -2.10 -4.31
N ASP A 160 17.41 -2.06 -5.05
CA ASP A 160 18.74 -1.70 -4.53
C ASP A 160 18.86 -0.26 -4.01
N GLU A 161 18.06 0.66 -4.57
CA GLU A 161 18.12 2.10 -4.26
C GLU A 161 17.06 2.52 -3.22
N GLY A 162 16.07 1.65 -2.99
CA GLY A 162 14.92 1.97 -2.14
C GLY A 162 15.20 1.92 -0.65
N PHE A 163 16.26 1.24 -0.23
CA PHE A 163 16.58 1.08 1.18
C PHE A 163 17.66 2.07 1.65
N ARG A 164 17.42 2.73 2.78
CA ARG A 164 18.43 3.51 3.51
C ARG A 164 18.30 3.17 5.01
N PRO A 165 19.39 3.21 5.79
CA PRO A 165 19.31 2.94 7.22
C PRO A 165 18.32 3.86 7.94
N PHE A 166 17.59 3.33 8.91
CA PHE A 166 16.64 4.07 9.72
C PHE A 166 16.55 3.50 11.13
N THR A 167 15.91 4.24 12.03
CA THR A 167 15.78 3.80 13.42
C THR A 167 14.32 3.58 13.78
N PHE A 168 14.00 2.38 14.24
CA PHE A 168 12.72 2.09 14.85
C PHE A 168 12.79 2.39 16.36
N ALA A 169 12.12 3.46 16.79
CA ALA A 169 12.11 3.86 18.20
C ALA A 169 11.22 2.93 19.04
N GLY A 170 10.13 2.42 18.45
CA GLY A 170 9.23 1.46 19.07
C GLY A 170 7.77 1.68 18.71
N ALA A 171 6.94 0.81 19.27
CA ALA A 171 5.50 0.85 19.15
C ALA A 171 4.83 0.87 20.54
N LYS A 172 3.56 1.25 20.55
CA LYS A 172 2.72 1.27 21.73
C LYS A 172 1.30 0.90 21.31
N LEU A 173 0.75 -0.10 21.97
CA LEU A 173 -0.65 -0.48 21.85
C LEU A 173 -1.43 0.14 23.01
N GLU A 174 -2.53 0.81 22.70
CA GLU A 174 -3.35 1.54 23.68
C GLU A 174 -4.79 1.02 23.63
N SER A 175 -5.43 0.97 24.79
CA SER A 175 -6.85 0.69 24.87
C SER A 175 -7.64 1.81 24.20
N ASP A 176 -8.88 1.51 23.82
CA ASP A 176 -9.74 2.50 23.20
C ASP A 176 -9.89 3.75 24.07
N SER A 177 -9.83 4.92 23.44
CA SER A 177 -9.93 6.22 24.08
C SER A 177 -10.19 7.33 23.06
N TRP A 178 -10.76 8.45 23.53
CA TRP A 178 -11.02 9.60 22.65
C TRP A 178 -9.73 10.12 22.02
N ARG A 179 -8.67 10.26 22.83
CA ARG A 179 -7.36 10.72 22.36
C ARG A 179 -6.79 9.79 21.29
N GLY A 180 -6.88 8.47 21.48
CA GLY A 180 -6.39 7.48 20.53
C GLY A 180 -7.15 7.54 19.19
N ARG A 181 -8.49 7.54 19.25
CA ARG A 181 -9.35 7.61 18.06
C ARG A 181 -9.20 8.92 17.27
N PHE A 182 -9.08 10.06 17.96
CA PHE A 182 -8.81 11.33 17.28
C PHE A 182 -7.43 11.35 16.63
N ALA A 183 -6.41 10.84 17.32
CA ALA A 183 -5.07 10.74 16.74
C ALA A 183 -5.03 9.81 15.52
N ALA A 184 -5.70 8.65 15.59
CA ALA A 184 -5.82 7.73 14.46
C ALA A 184 -6.58 8.36 13.27
N THR A 185 -7.66 9.08 13.55
CA THR A 185 -8.44 9.79 12.52
C THR A 185 -7.61 10.89 11.87
N TRP A 186 -6.88 11.67 12.68
CA TRP A 186 -5.96 12.69 12.18
C TRP A 186 -4.88 12.09 11.28
N SER A 187 -4.26 10.98 11.72
CA SER A 187 -3.31 10.23 10.90
C SER A 187 -3.97 9.69 9.62
N SER A 188 -5.20 9.19 9.66
CA SER A 188 -5.90 8.73 8.45
C SER A 188 -6.16 9.86 7.44
N TRP A 189 -6.33 11.10 7.91
CA TRP A 189 -6.58 12.25 7.05
C TRP A 189 -5.31 12.89 6.50
N PHE A 190 -4.22 12.85 7.26
CA PHE A 190 -3.03 13.66 7.00
C PHE A 190 -1.70 12.90 7.05
N ALA A 191 -1.66 11.62 7.40
CA ALA A 191 -0.43 10.85 7.22
C ALA A 191 -0.26 10.50 5.74
N HIS A 192 0.99 10.31 5.33
CA HIS A 192 1.30 9.91 3.96
C HIS A 192 0.90 8.45 3.76
N SER A 193 0.22 8.17 2.65
CA SER A 193 -0.12 6.81 2.23
C SER A 193 0.74 6.41 1.04
N PRO A 194 1.28 5.17 1.01
CA PRO A 194 2.02 4.69 -0.14
C PRO A 194 1.20 4.71 -1.43
N TRP A 195 1.90 4.69 -2.57
CA TRP A 195 1.28 4.59 -3.88
C TRP A 195 0.59 3.23 -4.03
N GLN A 196 -0.74 3.25 -4.07
CA GLN A 196 -1.51 2.08 -4.48
C GLN A 196 -1.93 2.23 -5.94
N LEU A 197 -2.04 1.13 -6.70
CA LEU A 197 -2.35 1.14 -8.13
C LEU A 197 -3.67 1.90 -8.46
N ILE A 198 -4.63 1.86 -7.54
CA ILE A 198 -5.92 2.58 -7.60
C ILE A 198 -5.79 4.07 -7.21
N SER A 199 -4.68 4.51 -6.62
CA SER A 199 -4.44 5.92 -6.28
C SER A 199 -4.41 6.84 -7.51
N VAL A 200 -4.32 6.27 -8.72
CA VAL A 200 -4.41 7.01 -9.99
C VAL A 200 -5.87 7.38 -10.31
N SER A 201 -6.85 6.63 -9.82
CA SER A 201 -8.28 6.82 -10.13
C SER A 201 -9.17 7.11 -8.92
N ALA A 202 -8.67 6.98 -7.68
CA ALA A 202 -9.43 7.24 -6.46
C ALA A 202 -8.91 8.45 -5.66
N ILE A 203 -9.85 9.22 -5.09
CA ILE A 203 -9.55 10.35 -4.21
C ILE A 203 -9.32 9.84 -2.78
N GLY A 204 -8.06 9.72 -2.37
CA GLY A 204 -7.62 9.34 -1.02
C GLY A 204 -6.97 7.94 -0.96
N PRO A 205 -6.42 7.53 0.20
CA PRO A 205 -5.96 6.15 0.41
C PRO A 205 -7.14 5.22 0.12
N ALA A 206 -7.05 4.46 -0.97
CA ALA A 206 -8.16 3.68 -1.49
C ALA A 206 -7.74 2.21 -1.64
N GLU A 207 -8.44 1.36 -0.91
CA GLU A 207 -9.03 0.11 -1.39
C GLU A 207 -8.09 -0.82 -2.18
N THR A 208 -7.13 -1.44 -1.49
CA THR A 208 -6.70 -2.78 -1.89
C THR A 208 -6.70 -3.71 -0.68
N GLY A 209 -7.50 -4.78 -0.78
CA GLY A 209 -7.36 -5.99 0.05
C GLY A 209 -8.12 -6.03 1.37
N ASP A 210 -8.26 -4.90 2.08
CA ASP A 210 -8.84 -4.92 3.42
C ASP A 210 -10.28 -4.35 3.38
N ALA A 211 -11.29 -5.20 3.59
CA ALA A 211 -12.72 -4.84 3.66
C ALA A 211 -13.08 -4.01 4.91
N SER A 212 -12.10 -3.30 5.43
CA SER A 212 -12.05 -2.71 6.76
C SER A 212 -12.65 -1.29 6.70
N PRO A 213 -13.71 -0.99 7.49
CA PRO A 213 -14.40 0.30 7.41
C PRO A 213 -13.46 1.46 7.76
N HIS A 214 -13.18 2.34 6.80
CA HIS A 214 -12.31 3.50 6.98
C HIS A 214 -13.02 4.68 7.68
N ALA A 215 -12.22 5.64 8.16
CA ALA A 215 -12.76 6.89 8.69
C ALA A 215 -13.51 7.62 7.56
N PRO A 216 -14.60 8.35 7.86
CA PRO A 216 -15.19 9.29 6.93
C PRO A 216 -14.12 10.24 6.39
N ARG A 217 -14.13 10.45 5.07
CA ARG A 217 -13.15 11.33 4.40
C ARG A 217 -13.34 12.79 4.85
N PRO A 218 -12.26 13.60 4.95
CA PRO A 218 -12.37 15.00 5.36
C PRO A 218 -13.40 15.83 4.56
N PRO A 219 -13.50 15.71 3.22
CA PRO A 219 -14.49 16.47 2.45
C PRO A 219 -15.94 16.18 2.86
N LEU A 220 -16.26 14.94 3.25
CA LEU A 220 -17.61 14.59 3.72
C LEU A 220 -17.90 15.25 5.07
N VAL A 221 -16.97 15.16 6.01
CA VAL A 221 -17.11 15.80 7.34
C VAL A 221 -17.26 17.32 7.20
N LEU A 222 -16.46 17.94 6.32
CA LEU A 222 -16.55 19.37 6.02
C LEU A 222 -17.89 19.75 5.37
N ALA A 223 -18.39 18.95 4.42
CA ALA A 223 -19.69 19.19 3.80
C ALA A 223 -20.84 19.13 4.82
N LEU A 224 -20.82 18.13 5.70
CA LEU A 224 -21.79 18.02 6.80
C LEU A 224 -21.68 19.20 7.78
N ALA A 225 -20.45 19.63 8.12
CA ALA A 225 -20.23 20.79 8.98
C ALA A 225 -20.75 22.10 8.36
N LEU A 226 -20.53 22.32 7.06
CA LEU A 226 -21.07 23.46 6.30
C LEU A 226 -22.61 23.44 6.26
N ALA A 227 -23.20 22.27 6.03
CA ALA A 227 -24.65 22.11 6.03
C ALA A 227 -25.25 22.42 7.41
N ALA A 228 -24.64 21.90 8.48
CA ALA A 228 -25.08 22.17 9.84
C ALA A 228 -24.89 23.65 10.23
N LEU A 229 -23.78 24.28 9.83
CA LEU A 229 -23.54 25.72 10.00
C LEU A 229 -24.66 26.54 9.34
N ALA A 230 -25.05 26.20 8.10
CA ALA A 230 -26.12 26.87 7.39
C ALA A 230 -27.47 26.76 8.12
N LEU A 231 -27.82 25.56 8.60
CA LEU A 231 -29.04 25.31 9.34
C LEU A 231 -29.05 26.07 10.68
N LEU A 232 -27.98 26.00 11.47
CA LEU A 232 -27.88 26.71 12.74
C LEU A 232 -27.98 28.22 12.56
N ALA A 233 -27.32 28.79 11.54
CA ALA A 233 -27.39 30.23 11.29
C ALA A 233 -28.80 30.64 10.82
N ARG A 234 -29.50 29.79 10.06
CA ARG A 234 -30.88 30.01 9.63
C ARG A 234 -31.87 29.98 10.79
N PHE A 235 -31.73 29.03 11.71
CA PHE A 235 -32.72 28.78 12.78
C PHE A 235 -32.41 29.54 14.08
N VAL A 236 -31.15 29.67 14.49
CA VAL A 236 -30.78 30.33 15.76
C VAL A 236 -30.60 31.83 15.58
N LEU A 237 -29.91 32.26 14.51
CA LEU A 237 -29.66 33.68 14.25
C LEU A 237 -30.77 34.34 13.41
N GLY A 238 -31.66 33.53 12.80
CA GLY A 238 -32.72 34.02 11.93
C GLY A 238 -32.21 34.65 10.63
N TRP A 239 -31.00 34.29 10.18
CA TRP A 239 -30.43 34.85 8.96
C TRP A 239 -31.23 34.40 7.73
N ARG A 240 -31.58 35.37 6.87
CA ARG A 240 -32.19 35.11 5.55
C ARG A 240 -31.11 34.67 4.54
N ARG A 241 -31.54 34.09 3.40
CA ARG A 241 -30.63 33.56 2.36
C ARG A 241 -29.49 34.52 2.00
N ASP A 242 -29.78 35.80 1.82
CA ASP A 242 -28.77 36.80 1.40
C ASP A 242 -27.67 37.04 2.46
N ARG A 243 -27.99 36.87 3.75
CA ARG A 243 -27.03 37.02 4.85
C ARG A 243 -26.24 35.74 5.12
N LEU A 244 -26.73 34.58 4.67
CA LEU A 244 -26.05 33.28 4.80
C LEU A 244 -25.04 33.04 3.68
N ALA A 245 -25.29 33.56 2.48
CA ALA A 245 -24.49 33.24 1.30
C ALA A 245 -22.99 33.59 1.46
N ARG A 246 -22.67 34.80 1.90
CA ARG A 246 -21.28 35.26 2.07
C ARG A 246 -20.47 34.42 3.08
N PRO A 247 -20.94 34.21 4.34
CA PRO A 247 -20.18 33.42 5.31
C PRO A 247 -20.09 31.94 4.93
N LEU A 248 -21.14 31.36 4.32
CA LEU A 248 -21.08 29.98 3.84
C LEU A 248 -20.11 29.81 2.68
N PHE A 249 -20.09 30.77 1.74
CA PHE A 249 -19.10 30.79 0.68
C PHE A 249 -17.68 30.91 1.24
N ALA A 250 -17.44 31.82 2.18
CA ALA A 250 -16.14 31.94 2.84
C ALA A 250 -15.73 30.64 3.56
N ALA A 251 -16.64 30.01 4.29
CA ALA A 251 -16.38 28.74 4.97
C ALA A 251 -16.09 27.60 3.96
N ALA A 252 -16.81 27.55 2.84
CA ALA A 252 -16.58 26.59 1.77
C ALA A 252 -15.22 26.80 1.09
N VAL A 253 -14.83 28.06 0.82
CA VAL A 253 -13.50 28.38 0.29
C VAL A 253 -12.41 27.97 1.27
N ILE A 254 -12.55 28.26 2.58
CA ILE A 254 -11.58 27.83 3.59
C ILE A 254 -11.47 26.30 3.64
N ALA A 255 -12.61 25.60 3.67
CA ALA A 255 -12.65 24.14 3.67
C ALA A 255 -11.96 23.57 2.42
N TRP A 256 -12.21 24.15 1.25
CA TRP A 256 -11.56 23.77 0.00
C TRP A 256 -10.05 24.00 0.06
N VAL A 257 -9.58 25.17 0.52
CA VAL A 257 -8.15 25.47 0.67
C VAL A 257 -7.46 24.49 1.61
N VAL A 258 -8.10 24.07 2.71
CA VAL A 258 -7.53 23.08 3.64
C VAL A 258 -7.38 21.71 2.97
N VAL A 259 -8.41 21.25 2.25
CA VAL A 259 -8.36 19.98 1.50
C VAL A 259 -7.29 20.04 0.40
N ASP A 260 -7.23 21.15 -0.33
CA ASP A 260 -6.25 21.38 -1.39
C ASP A 260 -4.82 21.43 -0.83
N ALA A 261 -4.59 22.12 0.30
CA ALA A 261 -3.30 22.15 0.97
C ALA A 261 -2.86 20.75 1.46
N ALA A 262 -3.79 19.95 1.97
CA ALA A 262 -3.52 18.57 2.36
C ALA A 262 -3.10 17.72 1.15
N TRP A 263 -3.76 17.92 0.00
CA TRP A 263 -3.45 17.25 -1.26
C TRP A 263 -2.11 17.72 -1.85
N LEU A 264 -1.83 19.03 -1.86
CA LEU A 264 -0.55 19.58 -2.31
C LEU A 264 0.62 19.09 -1.46
N ARG A 265 0.42 18.93 -0.16
CA ARG A 265 1.44 18.35 0.74
C ARG A 265 1.73 16.89 0.38
N GLU A 266 0.70 16.11 0.08
CA GLU A 266 0.83 14.72 -0.38
C GLU A 266 1.56 14.65 -1.74
N LEU A 267 1.18 15.51 -2.69
CA LEU A 267 1.86 15.62 -3.98
C LEU A 267 3.32 16.05 -3.84
N ALA A 268 3.61 16.99 -2.93
CA ALA A 268 4.97 17.43 -2.65
C ALA A 268 5.81 16.29 -2.04
N TYR A 269 5.21 15.45 -1.19
CA TYR A 269 5.87 14.24 -0.68
C TYR A 269 6.22 13.29 -1.82
N ARG A 270 5.26 12.97 -2.70
CA ARG A 270 5.48 12.07 -3.84
C ARG A 270 6.55 12.60 -4.79
N ARG A 271 6.54 13.90 -5.06
CA ARG A 271 7.60 14.55 -5.86
C ARG A 271 8.97 14.49 -5.18
N ALA A 272 9.02 14.49 -3.85
CA ALA A 272 10.26 14.29 -3.13
C ALA A 272 10.76 12.85 -3.29
N VAL A 273 9.88 11.85 -3.18
CA VAL A 273 10.20 10.44 -3.48
C VAL A 273 10.75 10.30 -4.90
N ASP A 274 10.05 10.85 -5.90
CA ASP A 274 10.51 10.79 -7.30
C ASP A 274 11.88 11.45 -7.48
N ARG A 275 12.16 12.53 -6.76
CA ARG A 275 13.48 13.20 -6.81
C ARG A 275 14.55 12.37 -6.12
N ASP A 276 14.23 11.73 -5.00
CA ASP A 276 15.18 10.91 -4.23
C ASP A 276 15.63 9.68 -5.03
N ILE A 277 14.75 9.15 -5.90
CA ILE A 277 15.03 8.02 -6.78
C ILE A 277 15.63 8.50 -8.11
N TRP A 278 14.91 9.35 -8.83
CA TRP A 278 15.21 9.65 -10.24
C TRP A 278 15.97 10.97 -10.46
N GLY A 279 16.15 11.77 -9.40
CA GLY A 279 16.69 13.13 -9.51
C GLY A 279 18.15 13.18 -9.96
N ALA A 280 18.94 12.16 -9.60
CA ALA A 280 20.33 12.03 -9.99
C ALA A 280 20.52 11.35 -11.36
N ILE A 281 19.50 10.63 -11.85
CA ILE A 281 19.59 9.79 -13.05
C ILE A 281 19.14 10.59 -14.30
N PRO A 282 20.00 10.74 -15.32
CA PRO A 282 19.64 11.34 -16.61
C PRO A 282 18.41 10.66 -17.21
N PHE A 283 17.51 11.44 -17.82
CA PHE A 283 16.24 10.92 -18.32
C PHE A 283 16.38 9.71 -19.27
N ALA A 284 17.43 9.70 -20.10
CA ALA A 284 17.71 8.61 -21.05
C ALA A 284 18.08 7.29 -20.35
N GLU A 285 18.66 7.35 -19.16
CA GLU A 285 19.15 6.18 -18.39
C GLU A 285 18.08 5.64 -17.44
N ARG A 286 16.99 6.37 -17.17
CA ARG A 286 15.97 5.97 -16.19
C ARG A 286 15.28 4.65 -16.54
N GLN A 287 15.18 4.30 -17.82
CA GLN A 287 14.56 3.04 -18.25
C GLN A 287 15.38 1.82 -17.83
N ASP A 288 16.70 1.98 -17.65
CA ASP A 288 17.60 0.90 -17.22
C ASP A 288 17.52 0.66 -15.70
N HIS A 289 16.96 1.61 -14.96
CA HIS A 289 16.82 1.60 -13.51
C HIS A 289 15.39 1.32 -13.04
N VAL A 290 14.45 0.97 -13.94
CA VAL A 290 13.10 0.57 -13.51
C VAL A 290 13.15 -0.79 -12.83
N ALA A 291 12.26 -1.03 -11.86
CA ALA A 291 12.19 -2.31 -11.14
C ALA A 291 12.08 -3.54 -12.08
N ASP A 292 11.55 -3.34 -13.28
CA ASP A 292 11.37 -4.38 -14.30
C ASP A 292 12.48 -4.38 -15.37
N ALA A 293 13.66 -3.79 -15.12
CA ALA A 293 14.71 -3.65 -16.14
C ALA A 293 15.09 -5.00 -16.78
N GLN A 294 15.21 -6.07 -15.98
CA GLN A 294 15.47 -7.42 -16.48
C GLN A 294 14.32 -7.93 -17.37
N THR A 295 13.08 -7.73 -16.94
CA THR A 295 11.88 -8.13 -17.70
C THR A 295 11.76 -7.33 -19.00
N LEU A 296 12.14 -6.05 -18.99
CA LEU A 296 12.20 -5.19 -20.17
C LEU A 296 13.28 -5.68 -21.14
N ALA A 297 14.50 -5.93 -20.67
CA ALA A 297 15.58 -6.48 -21.48
C ALA A 297 15.20 -7.85 -22.08
N ALA A 298 14.54 -8.72 -21.31
CA ALA A 298 13.99 -9.98 -21.80
C ALA A 298 12.92 -9.75 -22.88
N ALA A 299 12.03 -8.78 -22.69
CA ALA A 299 10.99 -8.44 -23.66
C ALA A 299 11.58 -7.90 -24.98
N GLU A 300 12.57 -7.01 -24.90
CA GLU A 300 13.29 -6.48 -26.06
C GLU A 300 14.01 -7.59 -26.82
N ARG A 301 14.63 -8.52 -26.11
CA ARG A 301 15.28 -9.70 -26.69
C ARG A 301 14.27 -10.60 -27.40
N VAL A 302 13.12 -10.88 -26.78
CA VAL A 302 12.02 -11.63 -27.43
C VAL A 302 11.54 -10.90 -28.69
N LYS A 303 11.36 -9.59 -28.64
CA LYS A 303 10.97 -8.77 -29.80
C LYS A 303 11.99 -8.87 -30.93
N ALA A 304 13.27 -8.76 -30.62
CA ALA A 304 14.35 -8.88 -31.60
C ALA A 304 14.37 -10.26 -32.27
N LEU A 305 14.20 -11.34 -31.50
CA LEU A 305 14.13 -12.72 -32.02
C LEU A 305 12.91 -12.94 -32.94
N LEU A 306 11.82 -12.23 -32.69
CA LEU A 306 10.57 -12.34 -33.44
C LEU A 306 10.40 -11.28 -34.54
N ALA A 307 11.39 -10.40 -34.74
CA ALA A 307 11.28 -9.27 -35.67
C ALA A 307 10.95 -9.69 -37.12
N ASN A 308 11.37 -10.89 -37.51
CA ASN A 308 11.15 -11.45 -38.84
C ASN A 308 10.04 -12.52 -38.89
N GLU A 309 9.35 -12.75 -37.78
CA GLU A 309 8.25 -13.71 -37.72
C GLU A 309 6.91 -13.09 -38.17
N PRO A 310 5.97 -13.89 -38.67
CA PRO A 310 4.62 -13.41 -38.94
C PRO A 310 3.97 -12.80 -37.68
N PRO A 311 3.22 -11.69 -37.77
CA PRO A 311 2.52 -11.11 -36.62
C PRO A 311 1.52 -12.06 -35.94
N SER A 312 1.06 -13.09 -36.67
CA SER A 312 0.16 -14.13 -36.16
C SER A 312 0.86 -15.18 -35.31
N THR A 313 2.20 -15.19 -35.27
CA THR A 313 3.01 -16.16 -34.50
C THR A 313 2.61 -16.12 -33.04
N ARG A 314 2.09 -17.24 -32.54
CA ARG A 314 1.66 -17.37 -31.15
C ARG A 314 2.88 -17.44 -30.25
N VAL A 315 2.90 -16.61 -29.21
CA VAL A 315 3.90 -16.65 -28.14
C VAL A 315 3.23 -17.05 -26.85
N LEU A 316 3.72 -18.10 -26.20
CA LEU A 316 3.23 -18.55 -24.90
C LEU A 316 4.29 -18.28 -23.84
N VAL A 317 3.97 -17.40 -22.90
CA VAL A 317 4.86 -16.96 -21.83
C VAL A 317 4.62 -17.79 -20.58
N ASN A 318 5.71 -18.28 -19.99
CA ASN A 318 5.73 -19.00 -18.74
C ASN A 318 6.80 -18.37 -17.85
N ALA A 319 6.44 -18.02 -16.62
CA ALA A 319 7.37 -17.49 -15.63
C ALA A 319 7.05 -18.00 -14.23
N GLN A 320 7.96 -17.79 -13.28
CA GLN A 320 7.79 -18.26 -11.90
C GLN A 320 6.60 -17.59 -11.21
N THR A 321 6.35 -16.31 -11.51
CA THR A 321 5.26 -15.54 -10.92
C THR A 321 4.23 -15.11 -11.96
N ALA A 322 2.97 -14.95 -11.53
CA ALA A 322 1.92 -14.40 -12.40
C ALA A 322 2.23 -12.96 -12.83
N HIS A 323 2.90 -12.19 -11.97
CA HIS A 323 3.35 -10.84 -12.28
C HIS A 323 4.29 -10.83 -13.49
N ASP A 324 5.35 -11.64 -13.46
CA ASP A 324 6.33 -11.73 -14.56
C ASP A 324 5.68 -12.15 -15.87
N ILE A 325 4.74 -13.11 -15.84
CA ILE A 325 3.99 -13.54 -17.03
C ILE A 325 3.25 -12.35 -17.63
N LEU A 326 2.45 -11.63 -16.84
CA LEU A 326 1.63 -10.53 -17.32
C LEU A 326 2.48 -9.34 -17.76
N ARG A 327 3.54 -9.04 -17.01
CA ARG A 327 4.46 -7.94 -17.30
C ARG A 327 5.23 -8.19 -18.58
N LEU A 328 5.76 -9.39 -18.78
CA LEU A 328 6.44 -9.76 -20.01
C LEU A 328 5.47 -9.75 -21.21
N ILE A 329 4.24 -10.28 -21.07
CA ILE A 329 3.20 -10.21 -22.12
C ILE A 329 2.92 -8.74 -22.51
N TYR A 330 2.78 -7.85 -21.53
CA TYR A 330 2.58 -6.43 -21.77
C TYR A 330 3.77 -5.81 -22.52
N LEU A 331 4.99 -6.08 -22.05
CA LEU A 331 6.20 -5.48 -22.61
C LEU A 331 6.57 -6.03 -24.00
N VAL A 332 6.17 -7.25 -24.36
CA VAL A 332 6.39 -7.79 -25.73
C VAL A 332 5.38 -7.30 -26.75
N ALA A 333 4.33 -6.56 -26.36
CA ALA A 333 3.36 -6.02 -27.31
C ALA A 333 4.05 -5.23 -28.46
N PRO A 334 3.57 -5.34 -29.71
CA PRO A 334 2.29 -5.93 -30.13
C PRO A 334 2.33 -7.45 -30.47
N VAL A 335 3.35 -8.18 -30.03
CA VAL A 335 3.44 -9.64 -30.27
C VAL A 335 2.20 -10.36 -29.75
N ASN A 336 1.72 -11.39 -30.47
CA ASN A 336 0.57 -12.22 -30.11
C ASN A 336 0.90 -13.18 -28.93
N ALA A 337 1.15 -12.58 -27.76
CA ALA A 337 1.58 -13.24 -26.54
C ALA A 337 0.41 -13.53 -25.58
N SER A 338 0.45 -14.67 -24.89
CA SER A 338 -0.50 -15.05 -23.84
C SER A 338 0.17 -15.95 -22.80
N SER A 339 -0.44 -16.12 -21.62
CA SER A 339 0.11 -17.01 -20.60
C SER A 339 0.03 -18.48 -21.04
N LEU A 340 1.09 -19.24 -20.82
CA LEU A 340 1.13 -20.67 -21.11
C LEU A 340 0.11 -21.42 -20.24
N GLY A 341 0.06 -21.12 -18.94
CA GLY A 341 -0.89 -21.73 -18.01
C GLY A 341 -2.35 -21.46 -18.41
N GLY A 342 -2.70 -20.22 -18.73
CA GLY A 342 -4.04 -19.87 -19.19
C GLY A 342 -4.42 -20.54 -20.51
N TYR A 343 -3.46 -20.63 -21.45
CA TYR A 343 -3.66 -21.33 -22.72
C TYR A 343 -3.91 -22.84 -22.55
N LEU A 344 -3.19 -23.49 -21.62
CA LEU A 344 -3.35 -24.91 -21.32
C LEU A 344 -4.62 -25.22 -20.52
N GLY A 345 -5.13 -24.26 -19.75
CA GLY A 345 -6.39 -24.39 -19.01
C GLY A 345 -7.64 -24.34 -19.90
N ALA A 346 -7.53 -23.83 -21.13
CA ALA A 346 -8.63 -23.82 -22.07
C ALA A 346 -8.93 -25.23 -22.62
N PRO A 347 -10.19 -25.68 -22.66
CA PRO A 347 -10.53 -26.98 -23.21
C PRO A 347 -10.18 -27.06 -24.70
N TYR A 348 -9.61 -28.20 -25.12
CA TYR A 348 -9.27 -28.53 -26.52
C TYR A 348 -8.20 -27.68 -27.22
N THR A 349 -7.47 -26.78 -26.53
CA THR A 349 -6.38 -26.02 -27.16
C THR A 349 -5.24 -26.94 -27.51
N ARG A 350 -4.91 -27.14 -28.80
CA ARG A 350 -3.66 -27.78 -29.25
C ARG A 350 -2.59 -26.70 -29.41
N ILE A 351 -1.36 -26.96 -28.95
CA ILE A 351 -0.23 -26.04 -29.21
C ILE A 351 0.17 -26.21 -30.69
N PRO A 352 -0.03 -25.21 -31.56
CA PRO A 352 0.32 -25.35 -32.98
C PRO A 352 1.83 -25.45 -33.18
N SER A 353 2.26 -26.16 -34.21
CA SER A 353 3.64 -26.04 -34.72
C SER A 353 3.93 -24.58 -35.11
N GLY A 354 5.16 -24.13 -34.88
CA GLY A 354 5.56 -22.73 -35.05
C GLY A 354 5.28 -21.84 -33.84
N THR A 355 4.55 -22.32 -32.82
CA THR A 355 4.39 -21.59 -31.55
C THR A 355 5.75 -21.36 -30.89
N VAL A 356 5.96 -20.15 -30.39
CA VAL A 356 7.15 -19.80 -29.61
C VAL A 356 6.81 -19.88 -28.12
N LEU A 357 7.61 -20.62 -27.38
CA LEU A 357 7.50 -20.75 -25.93
C LEU A 357 8.59 -19.90 -25.30
N VAL A 358 8.21 -19.04 -24.37
CA VAL A 358 9.13 -18.18 -23.63
C VAL A 358 9.08 -18.58 -22.17
N ASN A 359 10.17 -19.16 -21.67
CA ASN A 359 10.35 -19.45 -20.25
C ASN A 359 11.24 -18.36 -19.63
N TYR A 360 10.71 -17.62 -18.65
CA TYR A 360 11.40 -16.51 -17.98
C TYR A 360 11.46 -16.77 -16.46
N HIS A 361 12.66 -16.79 -15.87
CA HIS A 361 12.89 -17.13 -14.45
C HIS A 361 12.30 -18.49 -14.00
N VAL A 362 12.08 -19.43 -14.92
CA VAL A 362 11.60 -20.77 -14.56
C VAL A 362 12.78 -21.73 -14.48
N GLU A 363 12.82 -22.54 -13.42
CA GLU A 363 13.72 -23.70 -13.35
C GLU A 363 13.54 -24.54 -14.62
N ARG A 364 14.59 -24.56 -15.43
CA ARG A 364 14.49 -24.87 -16.85
C ARG A 364 14.12 -26.35 -17.04
N PRO A 365 12.93 -26.71 -17.58
CA PRO A 365 12.74 -28.05 -18.09
C PRO A 365 13.68 -28.22 -19.29
N ARG A 366 14.83 -28.87 -19.08
CA ARG A 366 15.75 -29.18 -20.17
C ARG A 366 15.02 -30.16 -21.09
N PRO A 367 14.80 -29.82 -22.37
CA PRO A 367 14.17 -30.78 -23.28
C PRO A 367 15.08 -32.01 -23.40
N LEU A 368 14.54 -33.18 -23.09
CA LEU A 368 15.27 -34.44 -23.20
C LEU A 368 15.20 -34.88 -24.67
N ASN A 369 16.34 -34.92 -25.37
CA ASN A 369 16.41 -35.21 -26.81
C ASN A 369 15.48 -34.33 -27.65
N GLY A 370 15.40 -33.02 -27.33
CA GLY A 370 14.54 -32.07 -28.04
C GLY A 370 13.05 -32.22 -27.72
N VAL A 371 12.67 -33.03 -26.73
CA VAL A 371 11.27 -33.19 -26.31
C VAL A 371 11.05 -32.52 -24.96
N MET A 372 10.10 -31.61 -24.90
CA MET A 372 9.66 -30.93 -23.68
C MET A 372 8.27 -31.45 -23.28
N ARG A 373 8.07 -31.65 -21.97
CA ARG A 373 6.76 -31.98 -21.42
C ARG A 373 6.07 -30.70 -20.94
N ILE A 374 4.88 -30.43 -21.46
CA ILE A 374 4.05 -29.27 -21.11
C ILE A 374 2.70 -29.79 -20.64
N GLY A 375 2.50 -29.80 -19.32
CA GLY A 375 1.38 -30.50 -18.68
C GLY A 375 1.38 -32.00 -19.01
N LEU A 376 0.32 -32.47 -19.65
CA LEU A 376 0.16 -33.87 -20.08
C LEU A 376 0.74 -34.15 -21.48
N ARG A 377 1.29 -33.14 -22.17
CA ARG A 377 1.68 -33.26 -23.58
C ARG A 377 3.18 -33.29 -23.74
N LYS A 378 3.63 -34.01 -24.77
CA LYS A 378 5.03 -34.01 -25.23
C LYS A 378 5.10 -33.18 -26.51
N VAL A 379 5.96 -32.18 -26.54
CA VAL A 379 6.21 -31.36 -27.72
C VAL A 379 7.67 -31.45 -28.11
N ARG A 380 7.93 -31.63 -29.40
CA ARG A 380 9.27 -31.46 -29.94
C ARG A 380 9.55 -29.99 -30.09
N VAL A 381 10.68 -29.55 -29.53
CA VAL A 381 11.07 -28.15 -29.49
C VAL A 381 12.49 -27.95 -29.98
N LYS A 382 12.72 -26.81 -30.62
CA LYS A 382 14.06 -26.32 -30.98
C LYS A 382 14.35 -25.08 -30.15
N VAL A 383 15.52 -25.03 -29.50
CA VAL A 383 15.97 -23.82 -28.81
C VAL A 383 16.27 -22.77 -29.86
N ILE A 384 15.59 -21.62 -29.79
CA ILE A 384 15.87 -20.45 -30.62
C ILE A 384 16.96 -19.62 -29.96
N ASP A 385 16.82 -19.40 -28.65
CA ASP A 385 17.71 -18.55 -27.87
C ASP A 385 17.76 -19.01 -26.42
N ARG A 386 18.87 -18.72 -25.75
CA ARG A 386 19.11 -19.09 -24.37
C ARG A 386 20.00 -18.07 -23.67
N ASN A 387 19.51 -17.58 -22.54
CA ASN A 387 20.24 -16.76 -21.57
C ASN A 387 20.09 -17.36 -20.16
N GLU A 388 20.70 -16.71 -19.17
CA GLU A 388 20.53 -16.96 -17.74
C GLU A 388 19.04 -16.98 -17.35
N ASP A 389 18.32 -15.92 -17.68
CA ASP A 389 16.95 -15.71 -17.19
C ASP A 389 15.86 -16.09 -18.18
N LEU A 390 16.21 -16.24 -19.46
CA LEU A 390 15.28 -16.38 -20.57
C LEU A 390 15.66 -17.58 -21.44
N VAL A 391 14.70 -18.45 -21.74
CA VAL A 391 14.87 -19.48 -22.77
C VAL A 391 13.69 -19.46 -23.73
N VAL A 392 14.01 -19.35 -25.02
CA VAL A 392 13.01 -19.26 -26.08
C VAL A 392 13.07 -20.53 -26.94
N TYR A 393 11.95 -21.19 -27.08
CA TYR A 393 11.81 -22.42 -27.87
C TYR A 393 10.82 -22.23 -29.01
N ARG A 394 11.05 -22.92 -30.12
CA ARG A 394 10.06 -23.11 -31.19
C ARG A 394 9.49 -24.51 -31.10
N VAL A 395 8.17 -24.63 -31.13
CA VAL A 395 7.48 -25.92 -31.24
C VAL A 395 7.57 -26.40 -32.69
N GLU A 396 8.22 -27.54 -32.91
CA GLU A 396 8.31 -28.18 -34.23
C GLU A 396 7.11 -29.10 -34.47
N ALA A 397 6.77 -29.92 -33.48
CA ALA A 397 5.68 -30.89 -33.57
C ALA A 397 5.12 -31.25 -32.19
N VAL A 398 3.83 -31.59 -32.14
CA VAL A 398 3.22 -32.21 -30.96
C VAL A 398 3.33 -33.73 -31.10
N LEU A 399 3.93 -34.38 -30.11
CA LEU A 399 4.06 -35.84 -30.06
C LEU A 399 2.81 -36.42 -29.39
N ARG A 400 2.34 -37.55 -29.90
CA ARG A 400 1.20 -38.29 -29.34
C ARG A 400 1.56 -38.98 -28.03
#